data_AF-Q6B3N2-F1
#
_entry.id   AF-Q6B3N2-F1
#
_cell.length_a   1.000
_cell.length_b   1.000
_cell.length_c   1.000
_cell.angle_alpha   90.00
_cell.angle_beta   90.00
_cell.angle_gamma   90.00
#
_symmetry.space_group_name_H-M   'P 1'
#
loop_
_entity.id
_entity.type
_entity.pdbx_description
1 polymer ?
#
loop_
_entity_poly.entity_id
_entity_poly.type
_entity_poly.pdbx_seq_one_letter_code
_entity_poly.pdbx_strand_id
1 'polypeptide(L)' 'MPREDRTTWKSNYFMKIIQLLDDYPKCFIVGADNVGSKQMQAIRLSLRGKAVVLMGKNT' A
#
# COMPACT_ATOMS: atom_id res chain seq x y z
N MET A 1 -9.29 -18.11 3.22
CA MET A 1 -7.86 -17.98 2.84
C MET A 1 -7.04 -18.30 4.08
N PRO A 2 -6.12 -19.28 4.03
CA PRO A 2 -5.30 -19.63 5.19
C PRO A 2 -4.52 -18.40 5.65
N ARG A 3 -4.42 -18.21 6.96
CA ARG A 3 -3.69 -17.09 7.55
C ARG A 3 -2.20 -17.40 7.40
N GLU A 4 -1.50 -16.65 6.54
CA GLU A 4 -0.05 -16.80 6.39
C GLU A 4 0.67 -16.49 7.71
N ASP A 5 1.82 -17.14 7.90
CA ASP A 5 2.71 -16.84 9.02
C ASP A 5 3.17 -15.38 8.96
N ARG A 6 3.28 -14.75 10.13
CA ARG A 6 3.64 -13.32 10.26
C ARG A 6 4.96 -12.98 9.55
N THR A 7 5.94 -13.88 9.59
CA THR A 7 7.25 -13.70 8.94
C THR A 7 7.10 -13.67 7.43
N THR A 8 6.36 -14.61 6.86
CA THR A 8 6.07 -14.70 5.42
C THR A 8 5.30 -13.48 4.96
N TRP A 9 4.29 -13.04 5.72
CA TRP A 9 3.54 -11.82 5.43
C TRP A 9 4.43 -10.56 5.42
N LYS A 10 5.33 -10.41 6.40
CA LYS A 10 6.26 -9.26 6.46
C LYS A 10 7.24 -9.28 5.27
N SER A 11 7.76 -10.45 4.92
CA SER A 11 8.63 -10.62 3.76
C SER A 11 7.92 -10.23 2.46
N ASN A 12 6.72 -10.75 2.23
CA ASN A 12 5.90 -10.43 1.06
C ASN A 12 5.58 -8.93 0.97
N TYR A 13 5.34 -8.28 2.11
CA TYR A 13 5.11 -6.84 2.17
C TYR A 13 6.34 -6.04 1.74
N PHE A 14 7.54 -6.39 2.21
CA PHE A 14 8.78 -5.72 1.80
C PHE A 14 9.10 -5.95 0.32
N MET A 15 8.95 -7.18 -0.17
CA MET A 15 9.13 -7.48 -1.59
C MET A 15 8.24 -6.61 -2.47
N LYS A 16 6.98 -6.42 -2.05
CA LYS A 16 6.04 -5.53 -2.76
C LYS A 16 6.45 -4.07 -2.72
N ILE A 17 7.01 -3.57 -1.61
CA ILE A 17 7.51 -2.19 -1.54
C ILE A 17 8.66 -1.99 -2.50
N ILE A 18 9.65 -2.89 -2.50
CA ILE A 18 10.83 -2.80 -3.35
C ILE A 18 10.39 -2.74 -4.82
N GLN A 19 9.52 -3.66 -5.22
CA GLN A 19 8.96 -3.67 -6.57
C GLN A 19 8.27 -2.34 -6.94
N LEU A 20 7.47 -1.77 -6.05
CA LEU A 20 6.81 -0.48 -6.31
C LEU A 20 7.78 0.71 -6.36
N LEU A 21 8.91 0.64 -5.66
CA LEU A 21 9.95 1.68 -5.74
C LEU A 21 10.77 1.56 -7.03
N ASP A 22 10.98 0.35 -7.54
CA ASP A 22 11.64 0.12 -8.83
C ASP A 22 10.72 0.52 -10.00
N ASP A 23 9.42 0.19 -9.93
CA ASP A 23 8.44 0.46 -10.99
C ASP A 23 8.11 1.96 -11.14
N TYR A 24 8.17 2.73 -10.04
CA TYR A 24 7.75 4.14 -10.03
C TYR A 24 8.88 5.06 -9.57
N PRO A 25 9.30 6.04 -10.40
CA PRO A 25 10.43 6.91 -10.09
C PRO A 25 10.14 7.97 -9.01
N LYS A 26 8.89 8.06 -8.53
CA LYS A 26 8.45 9.07 -7.55
C LYS A 26 7.50 8.40 -6.55
N CYS A 27 7.69 8.70 -5.27
CA CYS A 27 6.79 8.29 -4.21
C CYS A 27 6.30 9.50 -3.41
N PHE A 28 5.12 9.38 -2.80
CA PHE A 28 4.55 10.38 -1.91
C PHE A 28 4.25 9.73 -0.55
N ILE A 29 4.66 10.39 0.52
CA ILE A 29 4.30 10.01 1.89
C ILE A 29 3.13 10.89 2.30
N VAL A 30 2.00 10.27 2.62
CA VAL A 30 0.74 10.96 2.94
C VAL A 30 0.24 10.48 4.30
N GLY A 31 -0.02 11.41 5.22
CA GLY A 31 -0.74 11.15 6.46
C GLY A 31 -2.22 10.95 6.18
N ALA A 32 -2.82 9.87 6.69
CA ALA A 32 -4.20 9.48 6.45
C ALA A 32 -4.99 9.29 7.76
N ASP A 33 -4.92 10.28 8.65
CA ASP A 33 -5.39 10.17 10.04
C ASP A 33 -6.93 10.20 10.16
N ASN A 34 -7.59 10.97 9.29
CA ASN A 34 -9.04 11.22 9.35
C ASN A 34 -9.78 10.72 8.11
N VAL A 35 -9.33 9.61 7.50
CA VAL A 35 -9.94 9.08 6.27
C VAL A 35 -10.70 7.79 6.54
N GLY A 36 -12.02 7.82 6.32
CA GLY A 36 -12.88 6.64 6.47
C GLY A 36 -12.60 5.57 5.41
N SER A 37 -12.92 4.30 5.70
CA SER A 37 -12.64 3.18 4.78
C SER A 37 -13.33 3.33 3.43
N LYS A 38 -14.56 3.86 3.39
CA LYS A 38 -15.31 4.14 2.16
C LYS A 38 -14.63 5.23 1.32
N GLN A 39 -14.14 6.29 1.98
CA GLN A 39 -13.43 7.37 1.30
C GLN A 39 -12.09 6.86 0.73
N MET A 40 -11.34 6.05 1.48
CA MET A 40 -10.12 5.42 0.96
C MET A 40 -10.39 4.49 -0.22
N GLN A 41 -11.52 3.78 -0.24
CA GLN A 41 -11.91 2.96 -1.40
C GLN A 41 -12.20 3.83 -2.63
N ALA A 42 -12.92 4.94 -2.47
CA ALA A 42 -13.18 5.90 -3.55
C ALA A 42 -11.88 6.53 -4.09
N ILE A 43 -10.97 6.93 -3.20
CA ILE A 43 -9.64 7.45 -3.56
C ILE A 43 -8.87 6.41 -4.37
N ARG A 44 -8.82 5.15 -3.92
CA ARG A 44 -8.16 4.06 -4.65
C ARG A 44 -8.77 3.84 -6.03
N LEU A 45 -10.08 3.95 -6.18
CA LEU A 45 -10.75 3.82 -7.47
C LEU A 45 -10.37 4.97 -8.41
N SER A 46 -10.33 6.21 -7.90
CA SER A 46 -9.95 7.39 -8.68
C SER A 46 -8.48 7.40 -9.13
N LEU A 47 -7.59 6.75 -8.36
CA LEU A 47 -6.17 6.68 -8.65
C LEU A 47 -5.79 5.47 -9.53
N ARG A 48 -6.72 4.56 -9.78
CA ARG A 48 -6.47 3.37 -10.61
C ARG A 48 -5.97 3.77 -12.01
N GLY A 49 -4.88 3.15 -12.45
CA GLY A 49 -4.23 3.44 -13.72
C GLY A 49 -3.30 4.67 -13.71
N LYS A 50 -3.31 5.48 -12.64
CA LYS A 50 -2.40 6.63 -12.48
C LYS A 50 -1.35 6.40 -11.39
N ALA A 51 -1.76 5.81 -10.27
CA ALA A 51 -0.88 5.55 -9.14
C ALA A 51 -1.35 4.33 -8.34
N VAL A 52 -0.42 3.74 -7.58
CA VAL A 52 -0.71 2.68 -6.62
C VAL A 52 -0.61 3.23 -5.22
N VAL A 53 -1.66 3.01 -4.41
CA VAL A 53 -1.67 3.38 -2.99
C VAL A 53 -1.33 2.15 -2.16
N LEU A 54 -0.21 2.22 -1.42
CA LEU A 54 0.18 1.22 -0.44
C LEU A 54 0.08 1.83 0.96
N MET A 55 -0.72 1.22 1.85
CA MET A 55 -0.80 1.61 3.25
C MET A 55 0.12 0.71 4.07
N GLY A 56 0.87 1.30 4.99
CA GLY A 56 1.78 0.60 5.89
C GLY A 56 1.54 0.95 7.35
N LYS A 57 2.18 0.17 8.22
CA LYS A 57 2.45 0.58 9.60
C LYS A 57 3.93 0.95 9.67
N ASN A 58 4.37 1.61 10.76
CA ASN A 58 5.80 1.68 11.07
C ASN A 58 6.29 0.24 11.35
N THR A 59 6.67 -0.48 10.30
CA THR A 59 7.09 -1.89 10.28
C THR A 59 8.58 -2.05 10.44
#